data_AF-J2WAC9-F1
#
_entry.id   AF-J2WAC9-F1
#
_cell.length_a   1.000
_cell.length_b   1.000
_cell.length_c   1.000
_cell.angle_alpha   90.00
_cell.angle_beta   90.00
_cell.angle_gamma   90.00
#
_symmetry.space_group_name_H-M   'P 1'
#
loop_
_entity.id
_entity.type
_entity.pdbx_description
1 polymer ?
#
loop_
_entity_poly.entity_id
_entity_poly.type
_entity_poly.pdbx_seq_one_letter_code
_entity_poly.pdbx_strand_id
1 'polypeptide(L)' 'MGTRANQQHPGYFLRLLKFSPFERAPRGGWRFGTRRIGDAVVARLVASGRAEIRGEQLIACQRQEGER' A
#
# COMPACT_ATOMS: atom_id res chain seq x y z
N MET A 1 -7.27 -27.50 -5.55
CA MET A 1 -6.21 -26.47 -5.66
C MET A 1 -6.67 -25.21 -4.95
N GLY A 2 -6.38 -25.06 -3.66
CA GLY A 2 -6.76 -23.87 -2.90
C GLY A 2 -5.69 -22.80 -3.01
N THR A 3 -6.02 -21.67 -3.62
CA THR A 3 -5.17 -20.47 -3.55
C THR A 3 -5.11 -20.03 -2.09
N ARG A 4 -3.97 -20.22 -1.42
CA ARG A 4 -3.66 -19.55 -0.15
C ARG A 4 -3.66 -18.05 -0.41
N ALA A 5 -4.84 -17.44 -0.32
CA ALA A 5 -5.01 -16.00 -0.24
C ALA A 5 -4.26 -15.57 1.02
N ASN A 6 -3.02 -15.14 0.78
CA ASN A 6 -2.09 -14.59 1.71
C ASN A 6 -2.82 -13.54 2.56
N GLN A 7 -3.21 -13.92 3.79
CA GLN A 7 -3.80 -13.02 4.79
C GLN A 7 -2.71 -12.04 5.27
N GLN A 8 -2.20 -11.22 4.37
CA GLN A 8 -1.34 -10.11 4.75
C GLN A 8 -2.23 -9.10 5.45
N HIS A 9 -2.12 -9.07 6.78
CA HIS A 9 -2.85 -8.16 7.64
C HIS A 9 -2.68 -6.72 7.12
N PRO A 10 -3.76 -5.95 6.89
CA PRO A 10 -3.70 -4.62 6.29
C PRO A 10 -2.82 -3.62 7.06
N GLY A 11 -2.56 -3.85 8.35
CA GLY A 11 -1.64 -3.04 9.15
C GLY A 11 -0.17 -3.15 8.74
N TYR A 12 0.24 -4.28 8.15
CA TYR A 12 1.63 -4.47 7.71
C TYR A 12 1.99 -3.53 6.55
N PHE A 13 1.13 -3.41 5.55
CA PHE A 13 1.36 -2.55 4.39
C PHE A 13 1.32 -1.08 4.74
N LEU A 14 0.43 -0.67 5.65
CA LEU A 14 0.42 0.70 6.15
C LEU A 14 1.76 1.08 6.77
N ARG A 15 2.36 0.17 7.57
CA ARG A 15 3.70 0.40 8.14
C ARG A 15 4.75 0.58 7.06
N LEU A 16 4.76 -0.26 6.01
CA LEU A 16 5.68 -0.09 4.89
C LEU A 16 5.51 1.27 4.21
N LEU A 17 4.27 1.70 4.01
CA LEU A 17 3.94 2.97 3.37
C LEU A 17 4.42 4.19 4.19
N LYS A 18 4.59 4.06 5.52
CA LYS A 18 5.21 5.09 6.37
C LYS A 18 6.72 5.21 6.13
N PHE A 19 7.38 4.16 5.65
CA PHE A 19 8.83 4.18 5.39
C PHE A 19 9.15 4.62 3.96
N SER A 20 8.35 4.22 2.97
CA SER A 20 8.54 4.64 1.57
C SER A 20 7.25 4.44 0.75
N PRO A 21 7.03 5.22 -0.32
CA PRO A 21 5.90 5.03 -1.23
C PRO A 21 5.86 3.63 -1.87
N PHE A 22 4.68 3.20 -2.29
CA PHE A 22 4.57 2.06 -3.22
C PHE A 22 4.64 2.58 -4.64
N GLU A 23 5.37 1.89 -5.49
CA GLU A 23 5.49 2.25 -6.90
C GLU A 23 4.64 1.34 -7.76
N ARG A 24 4.19 1.87 -8.89
CA ARG A 24 3.62 1.07 -9.96
C ARG A 24 4.73 0.26 -10.64
N ALA A 25 4.51 -1.03 -10.84
CA ALA A 25 5.46 -1.87 -11.56
C ALA A 25 5.24 -1.71 -13.09
N PRO A 26 6.30 -1.82 -13.93
CA PRO A 26 6.20 -1.67 -15.39
C PRO A 26 5.25 -2.65 -16.09
N ARG A 27 4.94 -3.78 -15.44
CA ARG A 27 4.01 -4.81 -15.95
C ARG A 27 2.64 -4.75 -15.27
N GLY A 28 2.32 -3.62 -14.65
CA GLY A 28 1.13 -3.46 -13.82
C GLY A 28 1.30 -4.01 -12.40
N GLY A 29 0.36 -3.62 -11.54
CA GLY A 29 0.37 -3.88 -10.11
C GLY A 29 1.27 -2.94 -9.32
N TRP A 30 1.27 -3.12 -8.00
CA TRP A 30 2.00 -2.27 -7.06
C TRP A 30 3.18 -3.00 -6.44
N ARG A 31 4.21 -2.26 -6.03
CA ARG A 31 5.36 -2.81 -5.32
C ARG A 31 5.90 -1.88 -4.24
N PHE A 32 6.52 -2.46 -3.23
CA PHE A 32 7.38 -1.76 -2.28
C PHE A 32 8.76 -2.40 -2.34
N GLY A 33 9.73 -1.70 -2.94
CA GLY A 33 11.02 -2.28 -3.30
C GLY A 33 10.85 -3.53 -4.17
N THR A 34 11.28 -4.68 -3.67
CA THR A 34 11.17 -5.97 -4.38
C THR A 34 9.86 -6.71 -4.14
N ARG A 35 9.00 -6.22 -3.22
CA ARG A 35 7.76 -6.92 -2.84
C ARG A 35 6.59 -6.46 -3.68
N ARG A 36 5.87 -7.41 -4.29
CA ARG A 36 4.58 -7.14 -4.95
C ARG A 36 3.46 -6.93 -3.94
N ILE A 37 2.59 -5.98 -4.25
CA ILE A 37 1.42 -5.59 -3.49
C ILE A 37 0.21 -5.76 -4.40
N GLY A 38 -0.79 -6.49 -3.92
CA GLY A 38 -2.01 -6.73 -4.69
C GLY A 38 -2.86 -5.47 -4.80
N ASP A 39 -3.49 -5.27 -5.95
CA ASP A 39 -4.37 -4.12 -6.20
C ASP A 39 -5.52 -4.02 -5.20
N ALA A 40 -6.04 -5.15 -4.71
CA ALA A 40 -7.06 -5.18 -3.67
C ALA A 40 -6.60 -4.56 -2.34
N VAL A 41 -5.32 -4.69 -1.99
CA VAL A 41 -4.74 -4.06 -0.80
C VAL A 41 -4.68 -2.55 -0.99
N VAL A 42 -4.21 -2.11 -2.15
CA VAL A 42 -4.13 -0.68 -2.49
C VAL A 42 -5.51 -0.05 -2.51
N ALA A 43 -6.47 -0.68 -3.19
CA ALA A 43 -7.86 -0.22 -3.22
C ALA A 43 -8.43 -0.07 -1.80
N ARG A 44 -8.15 -1.02 -0.89
CA ARG A 44 -8.61 -0.93 0.51
C ARG A 44 -7.93 0.20 1.27
N LEU A 45 -6.64 0.42 1.08
CA LEU A 45 -5.90 1.51 1.74
C LEU A 45 -6.43 2.87 1.29
N VAL A 46 -6.65 3.05 -0.02
CA VAL A 46 -7.23 4.26 -0.61
C VAL A 46 -8.67 4.47 -0.14
N ALA A 47 -9.51 3.45 -0.22
CA ALA A 47 -10.91 3.53 0.24
C ALA A 47 -11.01 3.84 1.75
N SER A 48 -10.04 3.41 2.55
CA SER A 48 -9.97 3.73 3.98
C SER A 48 -9.41 5.13 4.30
N GLY A 49 -9.01 5.91 3.28
CA GLY A 49 -8.40 7.23 3.44
C GLY A 49 -7.01 7.21 4.09
N ARG A 50 -6.37 6.04 4.14
CA ARG A 50 -5.05 5.84 4.77
C ARG A 50 -3.89 6.03 3.80
N ALA A 51 -4.17 6.02 2.51
CA ALA A 51 -3.22 6.19 1.45
C ALA A 51 -3.87 6.92 0.26
N GLU A 52 -3.08 7.60 -0.55
CA GLU A 52 -3.53 8.22 -1.78
C GLU A 52 -2.58 7.89 -2.93
N ILE A 53 -3.13 7.79 -4.14
CA ILE A 53 -2.36 7.58 -5.36
C ILE A 53 -1.96 8.95 -5.90
N ARG A 54 -0.65 9.20 -6.02
CA ARG A 54 -0.08 10.36 -6.70
C ARG A 54 0.76 9.89 -7.90
N GLY A 55 0.19 10.00 -9.10
CA GLY A 55 0.81 9.50 -10.32
C GLY A 55 1.04 8.00 -10.27
N GLU A 56 2.30 7.58 -10.41
CA GLU A 56 2.73 6.18 -10.37
C GLU A 56 3.07 5.69 -8.94
N GLN A 57 2.76 6.49 -7.91
CA GLN A 57 3.09 6.18 -6.52
C GLN A 57 1.85 6.15 -5.62
N LEU A 58 1.81 5.22 -4.66
CA LEU A 58 0.90 5.25 -3.53
C LEU A 58 1.68 5.81 -2.33
N ILE A 59 1.14 6.83 -1.68
CA ILE A 59 1.76 7.45 -0.49
C ILE A 59 0.82 7.35 0.70
N ALA A 60 1.39 7.32 1.90
CA ALA A 60 0.60 7.30 3.13
C ALA A 60 -0.06 8.67 3.34
N CYS A 61 -1.37 8.68 3.56
CA CYS A 61 -2.03 9.85 4.10
C CYS A 61 -1.70 9.89 5.59
N GLN A 62 -0.60 10.53 5.96
CA GLN A 62 -0.44 10.99 7.32
C GLN A 62 -1.55 12.01 7.59
N ARG A 63 -2.65 11.57 8.21
CA ARG A 63 -3.21 12.43 9.24
C ARG A 63 -2.06 12.60 10.22
N GLN A 64 -1.48 13.79 10.26
CA GLN A 64 -0.48 14.18 11.23
C GLN A 64 -0.98 13.68 12.59
N GLU A 65 -0.38 12.61 13.11
CA GLU A 65 -0.32 12.43 14.54
C GLU A 65 0.49 13.63 14.98
N GLY A 66 -0.21 14.61 15.57
CA GLY A 66 0.36 15.88 15.94
C GLY A 66 1.66 15.67 16.69
N GLU A 67 2.74 16.18 16.12
CA GLU A 67 3.92 16.53 16.88
C GLU A 67 3.49 17.70 17.79
N ARG A 68 3.31 17.39 19.07
CA ARG A 68 3.21 18.37 20.16
C ARG A 68 4.55 18.44 20.86
#